data_AF-A0A933E7S6-F1
#
_entry.id   AF-A0A933E7S6-F1
#
_cell.length_a   1.000
_cell.length_b   1.000
_cell.length_c   1.000
_cell.angle_alpha   90.00
_cell.angle_beta   90.00
_cell.angle_gamma   90.00
#
_symmetry.space_group_name_H-M   'P 1'
#
loop_
_entity.id
_entity.type
_entity.pdbx_description
1 polymer ?
#
loop_
_entity_poly.entity_id
_entity_poly.type
_entity_poly.pdbx_seq_one_letter_code
_entity_poly.pdbx_strand_id
1 'polypeptide(L)'
;CYRCLYPEPPPPGMVPSCQDAGVLGSLCGTMGSIQATEAAKLIVGFGEPLVGKLLMYDAMKSQFRTLKVRRDPACPVCGDNPTITELIDYEFFCGLREEPAAAGANGHSH
;
A
#
# COMPACT_ATOMS: atom_id res chain seq x y z
N CYS A 1 -7.90 -0.06 -7.78
CA CYS A 1 -7.41 0.34 -6.44
C CYS A 1 -5.92 -0.05 -6.31
N TYR A 2 -5.28 0.17 -5.14
CA TYR A 2 -3.91 -0.27 -4.90
C TYR A 2 -3.71 -1.79 -5.13
N ARG A 3 -4.72 -2.59 -4.75
CA ARG A 3 -4.75 -4.05 -4.93
C ARG A 3 -4.90 -4.50 -6.40
N CYS A 4 -5.24 -3.61 -7.34
CA CYS A 4 -5.15 -3.93 -8.77
C CYS A 4 -3.70 -3.95 -9.26
N LEU A 5 -2.80 -3.23 -8.58
CA LEU A 5 -1.37 -3.17 -8.93
C LEU A 5 -0.56 -4.19 -8.13
N TYR A 6 -0.89 -4.36 -6.85
CA TYR A 6 -0.23 -5.30 -5.95
C TYR A 6 -1.29 -6.22 -5.30
N PRO A 7 -1.70 -7.32 -5.97
CA PRO A 7 -2.83 -8.16 -5.55
C PRO A 7 -2.64 -8.93 -4.24
N GLU A 8 -1.40 -9.21 -3.87
CA GLU A 8 -1.02 -9.94 -2.66
C GLU A 8 0.07 -9.14 -1.93
N PRO A 9 0.09 -9.19 -0.58
CA PRO A 9 1.18 -8.56 0.14
C PRO A 9 2.47 -9.36 -0.08
N PRO A 10 3.64 -8.73 -0.06
CA PRO A 10 4.89 -9.48 -0.09
C PRO A 10 4.97 -10.40 1.15
N PRO A 11 5.56 -11.61 1.02
CA PRO A 11 5.80 -12.49 2.15
C PRO A 11 6.58 -11.81 3.28
N PRO A 12 6.35 -12.19 4.55
CA PRO A 12 7.14 -11.68 5.68
C PRO A 12 8.64 -11.87 5.43
N GLY A 13 9.43 -10.84 5.71
CA GLY A 13 10.90 -10.85 5.51
C GLY A 13 11.38 -10.65 4.07
N MET A 14 10.49 -10.54 3.07
CA MET A 14 10.91 -10.29 1.67
C MET A 14 11.38 -8.84 1.44
N VAL A 15 10.89 -7.89 2.23
CA VAL A 15 11.24 -6.47 2.10
C VAL A 15 11.98 -6.04 3.36
N PRO A 16 13.23 -5.55 3.26
CA PRO A 16 13.95 -5.03 4.42
C PRO A 16 13.21 -3.84 5.03
N SER A 17 13.34 -3.66 6.34
CA SER A 17 12.75 -2.50 7.00
C SER A 17 13.40 -1.21 6.51
N CYS A 18 12.75 -0.06 6.71
CA CYS A 18 13.36 1.23 6.40
C CYS A 18 14.66 1.48 7.20
N GLN A 19 14.79 0.88 8.39
CA GLN A 19 16.02 0.93 9.19
C GLN A 19 17.13 0.07 8.59
N ASP A 20 16.79 -1.10 8.02
CA ASP A 20 17.78 -2.02 7.44
C ASP A 20 18.24 -1.59 6.04
N ALA A 21 17.33 -1.08 5.22
CA ALA A 21 17.64 -0.67 3.85
C ALA A 21 18.25 0.74 3.76
N GLY A 22 17.93 1.62 4.72
CA GLY A 22 18.20 3.05 4.66
C GLY A 22 17.34 3.77 3.62
N VAL A 23 17.04 5.05 3.87
CA VAL A 23 16.30 5.90 2.93
C VAL A 23 16.91 7.30 2.89
N LEU A 24 17.13 7.83 1.68
CA LEU A 24 17.61 9.19 1.51
C LEU A 24 16.48 10.16 1.84
N GLY A 25 16.69 11.04 2.83
CA GLY A 25 15.68 12.02 3.23
C GLY A 25 15.22 12.95 2.10
N SER A 26 16.10 13.22 1.12
CA SER A 26 15.76 13.97 -0.09
C SER A 26 14.71 13.27 -0.96
N LEU A 27 14.71 11.93 -1.01
CA LEU A 27 13.69 11.15 -1.71
C LEU A 27 12.34 11.26 -1.02
N CYS A 28 12.32 11.14 0.31
CA CYS A 28 11.10 11.34 1.10
C CYS A 28 10.54 12.76 0.89
N GLY A 29 11.40 13.78 0.94
CA GLY A 29 11.00 15.18 0.72
C GLY A 29 10.46 15.44 -0.70
N THR A 30 11.09 14.84 -1.71
CA THR A 30 10.65 14.94 -3.12
C THR A 30 9.28 14.29 -3.30
N MET A 31 9.12 13.03 -2.86
CA MET A 31 7.86 12.30 -3.02
C MET A 31 6.74 12.93 -2.19
N GLY A 32 7.02 13.42 -0.97
CA GLY A 32 6.05 14.12 -0.13
C GLY A 32 5.57 15.43 -0.76
N SER A 33 6.48 16.20 -1.37
CA SER A 33 6.12 17.45 -2.08
C SER A 33 5.24 17.17 -3.30
N ILE A 34 5.52 16.10 -4.04
CA ILE A 34 4.68 15.64 -5.16
C ILE A 34 3.29 15.25 -4.62
N GLN A 35 3.22 14.44 -3.56
CA GLN A 35 1.95 14.03 -2.94
C GLN A 35 1.11 15.23 -2.48
N ALA A 36 1.74 16.22 -1.83
CA ALA A 36 1.07 17.45 -1.40
C ALA A 36 0.50 18.25 -2.58
N THR A 37 1.25 18.31 -3.68
CA THR A 37 0.79 18.96 -4.92
C THR A 37 -0.40 18.22 -5.55
N GLU A 38 -0.37 16.88 -5.59
CA GLU A 38 -1.51 16.08 -6.06
C GLU A 38 -2.75 16.26 -5.18
N ALA A 39 -2.58 16.32 -3.86
CA ALA A 39 -3.67 16.60 -2.94
C ALA A 39 -4.30 17.99 -3.19
N ALA A 40 -3.47 19.02 -3.38
CA ALA A 40 -3.95 20.36 -3.71
C ALA A 40 -4.73 20.39 -5.03
N LYS A 41 -4.26 19.69 -6.08
CA LYS A 41 -4.98 19.54 -7.36
C LYS A 41 -6.36 18.94 -7.19
N LEU A 42 -6.47 17.89 -6.37
CA LEU A 42 -7.74 17.21 -6.10
C LEU A 42 -8.71 18.10 -5.30
N ILE A 43 -8.23 18.80 -4.28
CA ILE A 43 -9.06 19.65 -3.40
C ILE A 43 -9.59 20.87 -4.16
N VAL A 44 -8.73 21.53 -4.92
CA VAL A 44 -9.07 22.78 -5.63
C VAL A 44 -9.71 22.50 -6.98
N GLY A 45 -9.51 21.30 -7.54
CA GLY A 45 -10.07 20.90 -8.83
C GLY A 45 -9.33 21.52 -10.03
N PHE A 46 -8.00 21.62 -9.97
CA PHE A 46 -7.19 22.17 -11.07
C PHE A 46 -6.17 21.18 -11.65
N GLY A 47 -5.77 21.44 -12.90
CA GLY A 47 -4.77 20.65 -13.60
C GLY A 47 -5.19 19.21 -13.86
N GLU A 48 -4.21 18.36 -14.18
CA GLU A 48 -4.42 16.92 -14.35
C GLU A 48 -3.76 16.15 -13.20
N PRO A 49 -4.53 15.54 -12.30
CA PRO A 49 -3.97 14.74 -11.22
C PRO A 49 -3.40 13.41 -11.73
N LEU A 50 -2.51 12.81 -10.95
CA LEU A 50 -1.91 11.50 -11.22
C LEU A 50 -2.85 10.31 -10.92
N VAL A 51 -4.17 10.55 -10.86
CA VAL A 51 -5.17 9.50 -10.65
C VAL A 51 -5.05 8.42 -11.75
N GLY A 52 -5.00 7.16 -11.32
CA GLY A 52 -4.83 6.01 -12.22
C GLY A 52 -3.42 5.89 -12.83
N LYS A 53 -2.43 6.61 -12.30
CA LYS A 53 -1.04 6.56 -12.76
C LYS A 53 -0.11 6.18 -11.61
N LEU A 54 0.94 5.41 -11.91
CA LEU A 54 2.06 5.12 -11.01
C LEU A 54 3.24 5.98 -11.44
N LEU A 55 3.65 6.91 -10.59
CA LEU A 55 4.87 7.69 -10.77
C LEU A 55 6.05 6.96 -10.12
N MET A 56 7.12 6.77 -10.88
CA MET A 56 8.38 6.19 -10.41
C MET A 56 9.47 7.25 -10.53
N TYR A 57 10.26 7.42 -9.48
CA TYR A 57 11.42 8.29 -9.46
C TYR A 57 12.71 7.46 -9.32
N ASP A 58 13.51 7.42 -10.37
CA ASP A 58 14.88 6.89 -10.33
C ASP A 58 15.83 8.02 -9.93
N ALA A 59 16.24 8.01 -8.66
CA ALA A 59 17.12 9.03 -8.09
C ALA A 59 18.53 9.01 -8.69
N MET A 60 19.05 7.82 -9.02
CA MET A 60 20.39 7.66 -9.55
C MET A 60 20.51 8.30 -10.94
N LYS A 61 19.45 8.19 -11.75
CA LYS A 61 19.39 8.79 -13.08
C LYS A 61 18.67 10.13 -13.10
N SER A 62 18.09 10.55 -11.97
CA SER A 62 17.22 11.73 -11.88
C SER A 62 16.08 11.70 -12.91
N GLN A 63 15.41 10.55 -13.06
CA GLN A 63 14.37 10.33 -14.07
C GLN A 63 13.01 10.03 -13.44
N PHE A 64 11.97 10.65 -13.99
CA PHE A 64 10.59 10.31 -13.72
C PHE A 64 10.02 9.42 -14.81
N ARG A 65 9.31 8.37 -14.42
CA ARG A 65 8.55 7.51 -15.32
C ARG A 65 7.13 7.39 -14.81
N THR A 66 6.16 7.48 -15.71
CA THR A 66 4.75 7.35 -15.36
C THR A 66 4.15 6.17 -16.11
N LEU A 67 3.52 5.25 -15.37
CA LEU A 67 2.82 4.10 -15.93
C LEU A 67 1.32 4.26 -15.69
N LYS A 68 0.49 3.94 -16.69
CA LYS A 68 -0.97 3.88 -16.49
C LYS A 68 -1.33 2.61 -15.74
N VAL A 69 -2.08 2.74 -14.65
CA VAL A 69 -2.63 1.62 -13.89
C VAL A 69 -4.05 1.38 -14.36
N ARG A 70 -4.37 0.15 -14.76
CA ARG A 70 -5.72 -0.25 -15.16
C ARG A 70 -6.40 -0.98 -14.00
N ARG A 71 -7.71 -0.86 -13.91
CA ARG A 71 -8.52 -1.70 -13.03
C ARG A 71 -8.39 -3.14 -13.51
N ASP A 72 -8.16 -4.04 -12.57
CA ASP A 72 -8.27 -5.48 -12.80
C ASP A 72 -9.71 -5.92 -12.49
N PRO A 73 -10.46 -6.48 -13.47
CA PRO A 73 -11.80 -7.04 -13.25
C PRO A 73 -11.83 -8.16 -12.20
N ALA A 74 -10.73 -8.87 -12.00
CA ALA A 74 -10.60 -9.94 -11.01
C ALA A 74 -10.08 -9.45 -9.65
N CYS A 75 -9.92 -8.12 -9.45
CA CYS A 75 -9.38 -7.58 -8.21
C CYS A 75 -10.26 -7.97 -7.00
N PRO A 76 -9.68 -8.52 -5.92
CA PRO A 76 -10.47 -9.00 -4.78
C PRO A 76 -11.17 -7.88 -3.99
N VAL A 77 -10.79 -6.61 -4.22
CA VAL A 77 -11.37 -5.44 -3.54
C VAL A 77 -12.36 -4.67 -4.41
N CYS A 78 -12.01 -4.39 -5.67
CA CYS A 78 -12.83 -3.54 -6.55
C CYS A 78 -13.16 -4.18 -7.90
N GLY A 79 -12.95 -5.49 -8.04
CA GLY A 79 -13.31 -6.30 -9.21
C GLY A 79 -14.82 -6.51 -9.34
N ASP A 80 -15.23 -7.32 -10.30
CA ASP A 80 -16.65 -7.55 -10.60
C ASP A 80 -17.31 -8.50 -9.59
N ASN A 81 -16.52 -9.33 -8.90
CA ASN A 81 -16.92 -10.16 -7.76
C ASN A 81 -15.91 -9.99 -6.60
N PRO A 82 -16.03 -8.94 -5.76
CA PRO A 82 -15.13 -8.70 -4.64
C PRO A 82 -15.21 -9.82 -3.59
N THR A 83 -14.05 -10.23 -3.07
CA THR A 83 -13.92 -11.25 -2.01
C THR A 83 -13.38 -10.69 -0.70
N ILE A 84 -12.71 -9.53 -0.74
CA ILE A 84 -12.25 -8.80 0.45
C ILE A 84 -13.27 -7.71 0.73
N THR A 85 -14.13 -7.94 1.71
CA THR A 85 -15.21 -7.02 2.11
C THR A 85 -14.96 -6.32 3.46
N GLU A 86 -13.95 -6.77 4.19
CA GLU A 86 -13.62 -6.32 5.53
C GLU A 86 -12.11 -6.22 5.71
N LEU A 87 -11.68 -5.39 6.67
CA LEU A 87 -10.28 -5.16 6.96
C LEU A 87 -9.73 -6.34 7.77
N ILE A 88 -8.53 -6.79 7.42
CA ILE A 88 -7.75 -7.67 8.29
C ILE A 88 -7.20 -6.88 9.47
N ASP A 89 -6.93 -7.57 10.58
CA ASP A 89 -6.24 -6.96 11.72
C ASP A 89 -4.80 -6.60 11.32
N TYR A 90 -4.61 -5.33 10.98
CA TYR A 90 -3.34 -4.81 10.46
C TYR A 90 -2.32 -4.59 11.57
N GLU A 91 -2.77 -4.35 12.81
CA GLU A 91 -1.87 -4.25 13.97
C GLU A 91 -1.23 -5.60 14.24
N PHE A 92 -2.03 -6.67 14.17
CA PHE A 92 -1.53 -8.04 14.23
C PHE A 92 -0.60 -8.36 13.05
N PHE A 93 -1.04 -8.10 11.82
CA PHE A 93 -0.27 -8.41 10.61
C PHE A 93 1.07 -7.65 10.54
N CYS A 94 1.11 -6.40 11.00
CA CYS A 94 2.33 -5.61 11.08
C CYS A 94 3.16 -5.83 12.35
N GLY A 95 2.76 -6.76 13.22
CA GLY A 95 3.49 -7.08 14.46
C GLY A 95 3.51 -5.94 15.48
N LEU A 96 2.54 -5.02 15.41
CA LEU A 96 2.38 -3.91 16.36
C LEU A 96 1.63 -4.35 17.63
N ARG A 97 1.02 -5.54 17.62
CA ARG A 97 0.33 -6.18 18.74
C ARG A 97 0.49 -7.70 18.66
N GLU A 98 0.63 -8.37 19.80
CA GLU A 98 0.68 -9.84 19.90
C GLU A 98 -0.67 -10.48 19.54
N GLU A 99 -0.67 -11.75 19.10
CA GLU A 99 -1.92 -12.51 18.88
C GLU A 99 -2.82 -12.37 20.12
N PRO A 100 -4.11 -12.05 19.97
CA PRO A 100 -5.02 -12.20 21.09
C PRO A 100 -4.97 -13.68 21.51
N ALA A 101 -4.55 -13.93 22.76
CA ALA A 101 -4.58 -15.25 23.35
C ALA A 101 -5.96 -15.87 23.09
N ALA A 102 -5.99 -17.02 22.42
CA ALA A 102 -7.23 -17.72 22.07
C ALA A 102 -8.16 -17.73 23.29
N ALA A 103 -9.31 -17.06 23.18
CA ALA A 103 -10.33 -17.09 24.20
C ALA A 103 -10.72 -18.55 24.43
N GLY A 104 -10.44 -19.03 25.64
CA GLY A 104 -10.40 -20.46 25.96
C GLY A 104 -11.67 -21.22 25.59
N ALA A 105 -11.49 -22.28 24.81
CA ALA A 105 -12.43 -23.40 24.78
C ALA A 105 -12.03 -24.40 25.89
N ASN A 106 -12.50 -24.16 27.10
CA ASN A 106 -12.59 -25.22 28.11
C ASN A 106 -13.75 -26.14 27.74
N GLY A 107 -13.49 -27.43 27.51
CA GLY A 107 -14.55 -28.44 27.51
C GLY A 107 -14.16 -29.84 27.02
N HIS A 108 -14.17 -30.80 27.96
CA HIS A 108 -14.39 -32.26 27.82
C HIS A 108 -13.22 -33.09 27.26
N SER A 109 -12.48 -33.90 28.03
CA SER A 109 -12.79 -35.07 28.90
C SER A 109 -12.44 -36.39 28.20
N HIS A 110 -11.54 -37.13 28.86
CA HIS A 110 -10.98 -38.47 28.57
C HIS A 110 -9.79 -38.56 27.61
#